data_AF-A0A970E588-F1
#
_entry.id   AF-A0A970E588-F1
#
_cell.length_a   1.000
_cell.length_b   1.000
_cell.length_c   1.000
_cell.angle_alpha   90.00
_cell.angle_beta   90.00
_cell.angle_gamma   90.00
#
_symmetry.space_group_name_H-M   'P 1'
#
loop_
_entity.id
_entity.type
_entity.pdbx_description
1 polymer ?
#
loop_
_entity_poly.entity_id
_entity_poly.type
_entity_poly.pdbx_seq_one_letter_code
_entity_poly.pdbx_strand_id
1 'polypeptide(L)'
;MKRSLVAVLVLVALLAVAGSSMAAEIKLGKADFAAHGTKCFTVAVVALDGDKIVAAYIDEYQMLGTGETIGVPNAESAFTVGETWLASKKVNNEFYSNNMARAGSTVTIADNFAAIENFVLGMTVSELEALLNSTEKEAAVDLVTGATLVDTYGYLSALLAAAKDALGN
;
A
#
# COMPACT_ATOMS: atom_id res chain seq x y z
N MET A 1 -18.56 -3.43 57.26
CA MET A 1 -17.15 -3.71 56.89
C MET A 1 -17.03 -4.83 55.86
N LYS A 2 -17.49 -6.07 56.12
CA LYS A 2 -17.32 -7.20 55.18
C LYS A 2 -17.99 -7.01 53.80
N ARG A 3 -19.22 -6.48 53.73
CA ARG A 3 -19.93 -6.24 52.45
C ARG A 3 -19.29 -5.13 51.60
N SER A 4 -18.81 -4.07 52.25
CA SER A 4 -18.11 -2.95 51.61
C SER A 4 -16.75 -3.38 51.05
N LEU A 5 -16.04 -4.24 51.78
CA LEU A 5 -14.74 -4.78 51.34
C LEU A 5 -14.87 -5.70 50.11
N VAL A 6 -15.93 -6.52 50.05
CA VAL A 6 -16.23 -7.37 48.90
C VAL A 6 -16.58 -6.54 47.66
N ALA A 7 -17.36 -5.47 47.81
CA ALA A 7 -17.71 -4.58 46.71
C ALA A 7 -16.47 -3.87 46.12
N VAL A 8 -15.54 -3.43 46.98
CA VAL A 8 -14.28 -2.82 46.55
C VAL A 8 -13.38 -3.83 45.83
N LEU A 9 -13.27 -5.06 46.33
CA LEU A 9 -12.50 -6.13 45.69
C LEU A 9 -13.06 -6.52 44.32
N VAL A 10 -14.38 -6.57 44.16
CA VAL A 10 -15.03 -6.83 42.85
C VAL A 10 -14.79 -5.69 41.87
N LEU A 11 -14.86 -4.44 42.33
CA LEU A 11 -14.59 -3.27 41.48
C LEU A 11 -13.13 -3.21 41.03
N VAL A 12 -12.18 -3.54 41.91
CA VAL A 12 -10.74 -3.60 41.60
C VAL A 12 -10.45 -4.76 40.63
N ALA A 13 -11.09 -5.92 40.79
CA ALA A 13 -10.95 -7.03 39.84
C ALA A 13 -11.53 -6.68 38.46
N LEU A 14 -12.66 -5.97 38.39
CA LEU A 14 -13.25 -5.47 37.13
C LEU A 14 -12.35 -4.45 36.44
N LEU A 15 -11.72 -3.53 37.19
CA LEU A 15 -10.74 -2.58 36.63
C LEU A 15 -9.46 -3.27 36.13
N ALA A 16 -8.98 -4.30 36.83
CA ALA A 16 -7.79 -5.05 36.43
C ALA A 16 -8.03 -5.85 35.14
N VAL A 17 -9.25 -6.34 34.91
CA VAL A 17 -9.63 -7.01 33.65
C VAL A 17 -9.82 -6.01 32.51
N ALA A 18 -10.38 -4.82 32.79
CA ALA A 18 -10.56 -3.75 31.79
C ALA A 18 -9.25 -3.09 31.33
N GLY A 19 -8.18 -3.20 32.12
CA GLY A 19 -6.85 -2.70 31.77
C GLY A 19 -6.04 -3.62 30.87
N SER A 20 -6.59 -4.77 30.46
CA SER A 20 -5.96 -5.64 29.46
C SER A 20 -6.16 -5.00 28.09
N SER A 21 -5.23 -4.15 27.66
CA SER A 21 -5.13 -3.75 26.25
C SER A 21 -4.91 -5.02 25.44
N MET A 22 -5.97 -5.57 24.84
CA MET A 22 -5.80 -6.47 23.72
C MET A 22 -5.01 -5.67 22.69
N ALA A 23 -3.87 -6.19 22.24
CA ALA A 23 -3.14 -5.57 21.15
C ALA A 23 -4.13 -5.32 20.00
N ALA A 24 -4.13 -4.11 19.43
CA ALA A 24 -5.00 -3.79 18.31
C ALA A 24 -4.76 -4.83 17.21
N GLU A 25 -5.83 -5.47 16.75
CA GLU A 25 -5.75 -6.46 15.69
C GLU A 25 -5.46 -5.72 14.38
N ILE A 26 -4.27 -5.94 13.83
CA ILE A 26 -3.89 -5.40 12.53
C ILE A 26 -4.33 -6.36 11.45
N LYS A 27 -5.20 -5.89 10.55
CA LYS A 27 -5.62 -6.64 9.38
C LYS A 27 -4.76 -6.27 8.18
N LEU A 28 -4.28 -7.29 7.46
CA LEU A 28 -3.52 -7.10 6.22
C LEU A 28 -4.39 -7.49 5.04
N GLY A 29 -4.30 -6.71 3.97
CA GLY A 29 -4.92 -7.03 2.68
C GLY A 29 -3.98 -6.74 1.53
N LYS A 30 -4.21 -7.44 0.42
CA LYS A 30 -3.40 -7.35 -0.79
C LYS A 30 -4.30 -7.21 -2.02
N ALA A 31 -3.87 -6.40 -2.98
CA ALA A 31 -4.45 -6.37 -4.31
C ALA A 31 -3.38 -6.44 -5.39
N ASP A 32 -3.59 -7.30 -6.38
CA ASP A 32 -2.91 -7.22 -7.67
C ASP A 32 -3.80 -6.38 -8.59
N PHE A 33 -3.24 -5.34 -9.21
CA PHE A 33 -4.02 -4.31 -9.89
C PHE A 33 -3.34 -3.84 -11.18
N ALA A 34 -4.12 -3.30 -12.13
CA ALA A 34 -3.61 -2.70 -13.36
C ALA A 34 -3.61 -1.17 -13.26
N ALA A 35 -2.83 -0.61 -12.32
CA ALA A 35 -2.82 0.84 -12.11
C ALA A 35 -2.24 1.59 -13.32
N HIS A 36 -1.22 1.01 -13.97
CA HIS A 36 -0.50 1.62 -15.08
C HIS A 36 -0.64 0.80 -16.38
N GLY A 37 -1.86 0.73 -16.90
CA GLY A 37 -2.17 0.09 -18.18
C GLY A 37 -1.89 -1.41 -18.19
N THR A 38 -1.35 -1.93 -19.30
CA THR A 38 -1.25 -3.39 -19.56
C THR A 38 0.17 -3.93 -19.65
N LYS A 39 1.19 -3.09 -19.44
CA LYS A 39 2.61 -3.48 -19.58
C LYS A 39 3.24 -3.93 -18.26
N CYS A 40 2.59 -3.64 -17.15
CA CYS A 40 3.00 -4.01 -15.81
C CYS A 40 1.75 -4.31 -14.98
N PHE A 41 1.97 -4.86 -13.79
CA PHE A 41 0.93 -4.95 -12.79
C PHE A 41 1.46 -4.41 -11.46
N THR A 42 0.55 -3.82 -10.70
CA THR A 42 0.78 -3.26 -9.38
C THR A 42 0.48 -4.32 -8.33
N VAL A 43 1.33 -4.41 -7.32
CA VAL A 43 1.04 -5.09 -6.06
C VAL A 43 0.86 -4.01 -5.00
N ALA A 44 -0.34 -3.95 -4.42
CA ALA A 44 -0.66 -3.08 -3.30
C ALA A 44 -0.89 -3.91 -2.04
N VAL A 45 -0.36 -3.46 -0.91
CA VAL A 45 -0.59 -4.05 0.41
C VAL A 45 -0.98 -2.95 1.38
N VAL A 46 -2.01 -3.20 2.19
CA VAL A 46 -2.49 -2.26 3.21
C VAL A 46 -2.60 -2.98 4.55
N ALA A 47 -2.20 -2.29 5.62
CA ALA A 47 -2.47 -2.68 6.99
C ALA A 47 -3.53 -1.76 7.60
N LEU A 48 -4.56 -2.34 8.21
CA LEU A 48 -5.63 -1.63 8.90
C LEU A 48 -5.54 -1.82 10.42
N ASP A 49 -5.74 -0.73 11.17
CA ASP A 49 -6.14 -0.76 12.58
C ASP A 49 -7.62 -0.34 12.65
N GLY A 50 -8.50 -1.32 12.90
CA GLY A 50 -9.94 -1.14 12.68
C GLY A 50 -10.23 -0.88 11.19
N ASP A 51 -10.68 0.33 10.87
CA ASP A 51 -10.95 0.79 9.50
C ASP A 51 -9.91 1.80 8.98
N LYS A 52 -8.88 2.12 9.77
CA LYS A 52 -7.86 3.12 9.44
C LYS A 52 -6.64 2.48 8.80
N ILE A 53 -6.16 3.08 7.72
CA ILE A 53 -4.91 2.69 7.06
C ILE A 53 -3.73 3.14 7.92
N VAL A 54 -2.98 2.17 8.46
CA VAL A 54 -1.78 2.43 9.28
C VAL A 54 -0.48 2.09 8.57
N ALA A 55 -0.53 1.32 7.48
CA ALA A 55 0.57 1.16 6.55
C ALA A 55 0.04 0.89 5.14
N ALA A 56 0.80 1.33 4.14
CA ALA A 56 0.53 1.09 2.74
C ALA A 56 1.85 0.77 2.03
N TYR A 57 1.78 -0.08 1.02
CA TYR A 57 2.90 -0.42 0.16
C TYR A 57 2.41 -0.63 -1.26
N ILE A 58 3.12 -0.05 -2.21
CA ILE A 58 2.97 -0.22 -3.65
C ILE A 58 4.29 -0.71 -4.21
N ASP A 59 4.21 -1.66 -5.12
CA ASP A 59 5.26 -1.94 -6.09
C ASP A 59 4.63 -2.26 -7.44
N GLU A 60 5.42 -2.15 -8.49
CA GLU A 60 5.01 -2.56 -9.82
C GLU A 60 6.00 -3.55 -10.39
N TYR A 61 5.47 -4.58 -11.03
CA TYR A 61 6.25 -5.62 -11.67
C TYR A 61 6.08 -5.54 -13.19
N GLN A 62 7.19 -5.57 -13.88
CA GLN A 62 7.27 -5.46 -15.34
C GLN A 62 8.32 -6.44 -15.88
N MET A 63 8.17 -6.87 -17.14
CA MET A 63 9.27 -7.51 -17.86
C MET A 63 10.37 -6.47 -18.17
N LEU A 64 11.52 -6.58 -17.51
CA LEU A 64 12.69 -5.70 -17.69
C LEU A 64 13.89 -6.49 -18.21
N GLY A 65 14.82 -5.81 -18.89
CA GLY A 65 15.99 -6.44 -19.50
C GLY A 65 16.94 -7.06 -18.47
N THR A 66 17.39 -8.29 -18.70
CA THR A 66 18.21 -9.05 -17.74
C THR A 66 19.61 -8.48 -17.52
N GLY A 67 20.13 -7.67 -18.45
CA GLY A 67 21.49 -7.15 -18.40
C GLY A 67 21.75 -6.04 -17.37
N GLU A 68 20.72 -5.30 -16.98
CA GLU A 68 20.86 -4.09 -16.14
C GLU A 68 19.88 -4.04 -14.95
N THR A 69 19.10 -5.11 -14.76
CA THR A 69 18.11 -5.17 -13.69
C THR A 69 18.33 -6.38 -12.79
N ILE A 70 17.47 -6.55 -11.80
CA ILE A 70 17.41 -7.69 -10.89
C ILE A 70 16.00 -8.27 -11.02
N GLY A 71 15.91 -9.52 -11.44
CA GLY A 71 14.66 -10.24 -11.56
C GLY A 71 14.06 -10.59 -10.19
N VAL A 72 12.79 -10.98 -10.19
CA VAL A 72 12.19 -11.62 -9.01
C VAL A 72 12.97 -12.89 -8.62
N PRO A 73 12.87 -13.37 -7.38
CA PRO A 73 13.48 -14.64 -7.00
C PRO A 73 13.08 -15.77 -7.96
N ASN A 74 14.08 -16.53 -8.43
CA ASN A 74 13.93 -17.62 -9.41
C ASN A 74 13.50 -17.15 -10.82
N ALA A 75 13.69 -15.88 -11.17
CA ALA A 75 13.30 -15.31 -12.46
C ALA A 75 13.80 -16.10 -13.67
N GLU A 76 15.04 -16.57 -13.64
CA GLU A 76 15.70 -17.32 -14.71
C GLU A 76 14.99 -18.64 -15.03
N SER A 77 14.29 -19.20 -14.04
CA SER A 77 13.64 -20.51 -14.16
C SER A 77 12.20 -20.45 -14.68
N ALA A 78 11.46 -19.39 -14.35
CA ALA A 78 10.00 -19.34 -14.54
C ALA A 78 9.45 -18.01 -15.04
N PHE A 79 10.19 -16.91 -14.87
CA PHE A 79 9.70 -15.56 -15.14
C PHE A 79 10.55 -14.82 -16.17
N THR A 80 11.11 -15.55 -17.14
CA THR A 80 11.94 -15.00 -18.22
C THR A 80 11.23 -15.17 -19.56
N VAL A 81 11.21 -14.11 -20.37
CA VAL A 81 10.73 -14.12 -21.75
C VAL A 81 11.78 -13.41 -22.62
N GLY A 82 12.46 -14.17 -23.48
CA GLY A 82 13.58 -13.64 -24.27
C GLY A 82 14.68 -13.11 -23.37
N GLU A 83 15.15 -11.88 -23.64
CA GLU A 83 16.17 -11.17 -22.84
C GLU A 83 15.57 -10.32 -21.71
N THR A 84 14.34 -10.64 -21.28
CA THR A 84 13.68 -9.95 -20.19
C THR A 84 13.23 -10.92 -19.11
N TRP A 85 13.17 -10.45 -17.87
CA TRP A 85 12.56 -11.16 -16.76
C TRP A 85 11.54 -10.30 -16.01
N LEU A 86 10.65 -10.93 -15.26
CA LEU A 86 9.77 -10.21 -14.35
C LEU A 86 10.62 -9.59 -13.24
N ALA A 87 10.46 -8.29 -13.04
CA ALA A 87 11.26 -7.53 -12.12
C ALA A 87 10.43 -6.44 -11.43
N SER A 88 10.73 -6.19 -10.15
CA SER A 88 10.15 -5.10 -9.36
C SER A 88 10.74 -3.76 -9.80
N LYS A 89 9.89 -2.74 -9.97
CA LYS A 89 10.34 -1.37 -10.23
C LYS A 89 10.96 -0.73 -9.00
N LYS A 90 10.51 -1.06 -7.78
CA LYS A 90 11.15 -0.59 -6.55
C LYS A 90 12.55 -1.18 -6.36
N VAL A 91 12.74 -2.48 -6.56
CA VAL A 91 14.06 -3.12 -6.49
C VAL A 91 14.99 -2.53 -7.54
N ASN A 92 14.45 -2.22 -8.73
CA ASN A 92 15.19 -1.63 -9.84
C ASN A 92 14.98 -0.11 -9.93
N ASN A 93 14.88 0.58 -8.79
CA ASN A 93 14.51 2.00 -8.74
C ASN A 93 15.40 2.89 -9.60
N GLU A 94 16.72 2.70 -9.54
CA GLU A 94 17.67 3.50 -10.33
C GLU A 94 17.45 3.33 -11.83
N PHE A 95 17.44 2.08 -12.31
CA PHE A 95 17.21 1.76 -13.72
C PHE A 95 15.88 2.34 -14.22
N TYR A 96 14.79 2.10 -13.48
CA TYR A 96 13.47 2.54 -13.91
C TYR A 96 13.32 4.06 -13.83
N SER A 97 13.88 4.70 -12.80
CA SER A 97 13.87 6.17 -12.66
C SER A 97 14.67 6.84 -13.77
N ASN A 98 15.77 6.24 -14.24
CA ASN A 98 16.49 6.73 -15.42
C ASN A 98 15.62 6.68 -16.68
N ASN A 99 14.77 5.66 -16.84
CA ASN A 99 13.81 5.60 -17.93
C ASN A 99 12.74 6.70 -17.81
N MET A 100 12.22 6.95 -16.59
CA MET A 100 11.27 8.02 -16.32
C MET A 100 11.86 9.42 -16.51
N ALA A 101 13.13 9.63 -16.15
CA ALA A 101 13.82 10.90 -16.35
C ALA A 101 13.94 11.26 -17.84
N ARG A 102 14.13 10.27 -18.72
CA ARG A 102 14.08 10.47 -20.18
C ARG A 102 12.68 10.88 -20.68
N ALA A 103 11.64 10.55 -19.93
CA ALA A 103 10.26 11.01 -20.17
C ALA A 103 9.94 12.32 -19.42
N GLY A 104 10.91 12.93 -18.73
CA GLY A 104 10.77 14.21 -18.05
C GLY A 104 10.45 14.15 -16.55
N SER A 105 10.40 12.96 -15.93
CA SER A 105 10.21 12.88 -14.47
C SER A 105 11.44 13.38 -13.72
N THR A 106 11.23 14.18 -12.67
CA THR A 106 12.26 14.59 -11.71
C THR A 106 12.20 13.81 -10.39
N VAL A 107 11.20 12.94 -10.24
CA VAL A 107 10.96 12.12 -9.04
C VAL A 107 11.21 10.65 -9.37
N THR A 108 11.89 9.94 -8.48
CA THR A 108 12.18 8.51 -8.65
C THR A 108 10.91 7.67 -8.53
N ILE A 109 10.89 6.46 -9.09
CA ILE A 109 9.69 5.59 -8.99
C ILE A 109 9.41 5.22 -7.52
N ALA A 110 10.45 4.98 -6.72
CA ALA A 110 10.29 4.69 -5.30
C ALA A 110 9.73 5.87 -4.52
N ASP A 111 10.20 7.10 -4.78
CA ASP A 111 9.70 8.31 -4.09
C ASP A 111 8.26 8.62 -4.50
N ASN A 112 7.91 8.40 -5.77
CA ASN A 112 6.53 8.50 -6.23
C ASN A 112 5.60 7.56 -5.47
N PHE A 113 5.97 6.27 -5.37
CA PHE A 113 5.17 5.30 -4.62
C PHE A 113 5.11 5.66 -3.14
N ALA A 114 6.22 6.07 -2.53
CA ALA A 114 6.24 6.49 -1.13
C ALA A 114 5.32 7.69 -0.88
N ALA A 115 5.25 8.66 -1.78
CA ALA A 115 4.32 9.79 -1.66
C ALA A 115 2.86 9.33 -1.68
N ILE A 116 2.50 8.40 -2.58
CA ILE A 116 1.14 7.83 -2.68
C ILE A 116 0.80 6.96 -1.46
N GLU A 117 1.74 6.13 -1.00
CA GLU A 117 1.61 5.32 0.22
C GLU A 117 1.36 6.20 1.45
N ASN A 118 2.15 7.28 1.60
CA ASN A 118 2.02 8.20 2.72
C ASN A 118 0.72 9.01 2.68
N PHE A 119 0.22 9.33 1.48
CA PHE A 119 -1.00 10.12 1.30
C PHE A 119 -2.23 9.43 1.91
N VAL A 120 -2.31 8.09 1.85
CA VAL A 120 -3.46 7.35 2.39
C VAL A 120 -3.37 7.05 3.89
N LEU A 121 -2.23 7.30 4.54
CA LEU A 121 -2.04 6.98 5.95
C LEU A 121 -2.99 7.81 6.82
N GLY A 122 -3.65 7.14 7.76
CA GLY A 122 -4.63 7.74 8.67
C GLY A 122 -6.03 7.91 8.08
N MET A 123 -6.21 7.76 6.77
CA MET A 123 -7.54 7.70 6.15
C MET A 123 -8.24 6.40 6.54
N THR A 124 -9.56 6.48 6.69
CA THR A 124 -10.43 5.30 6.71
C THR A 124 -10.62 4.76 5.31
N VAL A 125 -10.99 3.47 5.19
CA VAL A 125 -11.34 2.87 3.89
C VAL A 125 -12.45 3.65 3.18
N SER A 126 -13.45 4.13 3.91
CA SER A 126 -14.55 4.94 3.34
C SER A 126 -14.12 6.32 2.88
N GLU A 127 -13.15 6.96 3.54
CA GLU A 127 -12.62 8.26 3.12
C GLU A 127 -11.83 8.13 1.81
N LEU A 128 -11.00 7.09 1.69
CA LEU A 128 -10.28 6.81 0.45
C LEU A 128 -11.25 6.49 -0.71
N GLU A 129 -12.29 5.70 -0.45
CA GLU A 129 -13.34 5.41 -1.43
C GLU A 129 -14.11 6.66 -1.85
N ALA A 130 -14.51 7.51 -0.90
CA ALA A 130 -15.21 8.76 -1.19
C ALA A 130 -14.33 9.70 -2.03
N LEU A 131 -13.05 9.84 -1.68
CA LEU A 131 -12.09 10.63 -2.44
C LEU A 131 -11.99 10.14 -3.89
N LEU A 132 -11.83 8.83 -4.11
CA LEU A 132 -11.73 8.24 -5.45
C LEU A 132 -13.03 8.41 -6.25
N ASN A 133 -14.19 8.36 -5.61
CA ASN A 133 -15.47 8.57 -6.26
C ASN A 133 -15.71 10.04 -6.66
N SER A 134 -15.07 11.00 -5.99
CA SER A 134 -15.17 12.43 -6.30
C SER A 134 -14.02 12.97 -7.15
N THR A 135 -13.03 12.13 -7.47
CA THR A 135 -11.80 12.55 -8.18
C THR A 135 -11.85 12.10 -9.62
N GLU A 136 -11.74 13.04 -10.55
CA GLU A 136 -11.46 12.73 -11.95
C GLU A 136 -10.08 12.10 -12.09
N LYS A 137 -9.95 11.03 -12.88
CA LYS A 137 -8.74 10.20 -12.91
C LYS A 137 -7.48 11.00 -13.23
N GLU A 138 -7.57 11.88 -14.21
CA GLU A 138 -6.47 12.70 -14.70
C GLU A 138 -6.05 13.77 -13.68
N ALA A 139 -6.93 14.16 -12.76
CA ALA A 139 -6.66 15.15 -11.72
C ALA A 139 -6.02 14.54 -10.47
N ALA A 140 -6.00 13.20 -10.34
CA ALA A 140 -5.52 12.54 -9.13
C ALA A 140 -4.02 12.78 -8.86
N VAL A 141 -3.22 12.99 -9.92
CA VAL A 141 -1.78 13.29 -9.79
C VAL A 141 -1.54 14.58 -9.01
N ASP A 142 -2.44 15.55 -9.11
CA ASP A 142 -2.31 16.84 -8.41
C ASP A 142 -2.71 16.76 -6.93
N LEU A 143 -3.37 15.68 -6.49
CA LEU A 143 -3.77 15.48 -5.09
C LEU A 143 -2.60 15.08 -4.20
N VAL A 144 -1.66 14.29 -4.74
CA VAL A 144 -0.59 13.66 -3.98
C VAL A 144 0.67 14.49 -4.12
N THR A 145 0.91 15.37 -3.15
CA THR A 145 2.15 16.15 -3.12
C THR A 145 3.36 15.23 -3.07
N GLY A 146 4.29 15.42 -4.02
CA GLY A 146 5.51 14.61 -4.13
C GLY A 146 5.39 13.42 -5.10
N ALA A 147 4.20 13.13 -5.62
CA ALA A 147 4.02 12.22 -6.74
C ALA A 147 3.83 12.99 -8.06
N THR A 148 4.40 12.47 -9.14
CA THR A 148 4.31 12.99 -10.51
C THR A 148 3.75 11.95 -11.49
N LEU A 149 3.31 10.78 -10.99
CA LEU A 149 2.73 9.73 -11.83
C LEU A 149 1.31 10.10 -12.23
N VAL A 150 1.06 10.23 -13.53
CA VAL A 150 -0.29 10.48 -14.08
C VAL A 150 -1.29 9.38 -13.69
N ASP A 151 -0.79 8.17 -13.41
CA ASP A 151 -1.59 7.01 -12.99
C ASP A 151 -1.91 6.99 -11.49
N THR A 152 -1.71 8.09 -10.76
CA THR A 152 -1.97 8.21 -9.30
C THR A 152 -3.36 7.70 -8.90
N TYR A 153 -4.39 7.96 -9.71
CA TYR A 153 -5.73 7.40 -9.48
C TYR A 153 -5.72 5.86 -9.41
N GLY A 154 -5.00 5.21 -10.32
CA GLY A 154 -4.88 3.76 -10.39
C GLY A 154 -4.18 3.19 -9.17
N TYR A 155 -3.12 3.86 -8.68
CA TYR A 155 -2.40 3.42 -7.49
C TYR A 155 -3.23 3.59 -6.20
N LEU A 156 -3.95 4.71 -6.06
CA LEU A 156 -4.90 4.89 -4.98
C LEU A 156 -6.04 3.86 -5.04
N SER A 157 -6.50 3.50 -6.24
CA SER A 157 -7.49 2.44 -6.43
C SER A 157 -6.96 1.06 -6.03
N ALA A 158 -5.69 0.76 -6.32
CA ALA A 158 -5.04 -0.47 -5.89
C ALA A 158 -4.95 -0.56 -4.35
N LEU A 159 -4.60 0.55 -3.70
CA LEU A 159 -4.59 0.64 -2.23
C LEU A 159 -6.00 0.49 -1.64
N LEU A 160 -7.03 1.08 -2.25
CA LEU A 160 -8.42 0.87 -1.83
C LEU A 160 -8.84 -0.60 -1.97
N ALA A 161 -8.47 -1.26 -3.06
CA ALA A 161 -8.76 -2.68 -3.26
C ALA A 161 -8.08 -3.53 -2.18
N ALA A 162 -6.81 -3.27 -1.86
CA ALA A 162 -6.09 -3.95 -0.78
C ALA A 162 -6.71 -3.66 0.60
N ALA A 163 -7.18 -2.44 0.86
CA ALA A 163 -7.87 -2.09 2.09
C ALA A 163 -9.22 -2.82 2.22
N LYS A 164 -9.98 -2.95 1.13
CA LYS A 164 -11.24 -3.72 1.11
C LYS A 164 -11.00 -5.22 1.32
N ASP A 165 -9.93 -5.77 0.76
CA ASP A 165 -9.48 -7.13 1.03
C ASP A 165 -9.17 -7.33 2.52
N ALA A 166 -8.44 -6.39 3.13
CA ALA A 166 -8.10 -6.43 4.56
C ALA A 166 -9.35 -6.47 5.46
N LEU A 167 -10.42 -5.73 5.11
CA LEU A 167 -11.67 -5.76 5.88
C LEU A 167 -12.38 -7.12 5.86
N GLY A 168 -12.17 -7.90 4.78
CA GLY A 168 -12.75 -9.23 4.59
C GLY A 168 -11.99 -10.36 5.31
N ASN A 169 -10.76 -10.11 5.74
CA ASN A 169 -9.92 -11.03 6.51
C ASN A 169 -10.26 -10.97 8.01
#